data_AF-A0A925LLJ5-F1
#
_entry.id   AF-A0A925LLJ5-F1
#
_cell.length_a   1.000
_cell.length_b   1.000
_cell.length_c   1.000
_cell.angle_alpha   90.00
_cell.angle_beta   90.00
_cell.angle_gamma   90.00
#
_symmetry.space_group_name_H-M   'P 1'
#
loop_
_entity.id
_entity.type
_entity.pdbx_description
1 polymer ?
#
loop_
_entity_poly.entity_id
_entity_poly.type
_entity_poly.pdbx_seq_one_letter_code
_entity_poly.pdbx_strand_id
1 'polypeptide(L)'
;MKIFLLLVSLTALLGGCAHVMSEAGLKLADRSLAYADLKKNPEMLAGKTVLIGGIIAGTQSSGDVIMLEVAQLELFNNGVPDESSPSGGRFLAVSSELIDPVIYRPGKLVTIIGEIRGKKVQKLESVDYPYPLLSIKELRLFRTSEPFATYPNNPYQNQVTDGKLMLRPPGPDTGEPRKPY
;
A
#
# COMPACT_ATOMS: atom_id res chain seq x y z
N MET A 1 34.93 -27.69 25.83
CA MET A 1 34.48 -26.28 25.83
C MET A 1 34.51 -25.55 24.47
N LYS A 2 35.09 -26.10 23.40
CA LYS A 2 35.06 -25.47 22.05
C LYS A 2 33.75 -25.71 21.27
N ILE A 3 33.12 -26.88 21.46
CA ILE A 3 31.87 -27.25 20.76
C ILE A 3 30.67 -26.37 21.18
N PHE A 4 30.64 -25.93 22.44
CA PHE A 4 29.55 -25.10 22.98
C PHE A 4 29.57 -23.68 22.41
N LEU A 5 30.76 -23.15 22.12
CA LEU A 5 30.93 -21.86 21.43
C LEU A 5 30.52 -21.91 19.96
N LEU A 6 30.70 -23.05 19.29
CA LEU A 6 30.24 -23.25 17.90
C LEU A 6 28.71 -23.35 17.81
N LEU A 7 28.05 -23.96 18.79
CA LEU A 7 26.59 -24.08 18.83
C LEU A 7 25.89 -22.74 19.07
N VAL A 8 26.43 -21.86 19.90
CA VAL A 8 25.88 -20.51 20.13
C VAL A 8 26.08 -19.59 18.93
N SER A 9 27.20 -19.73 18.20
CA SER A 9 27.47 -18.97 16.98
C SER A 9 26.57 -19.38 15.82
N LEU A 10 26.10 -20.64 15.77
CA LEU A 10 25.27 -21.13 14.67
C LEU A 10 23.80 -20.68 14.79
N THR A 11 23.31 -20.44 16.01
CA THR A 11 21.94 -19.94 16.24
C THR A 11 21.77 -18.46 15.88
N ALA A 12 22.85 -17.67 15.91
CA ALA A 12 22.81 -16.24 15.60
C ALA A 12 22.65 -15.91 14.11
N LEU A 13 22.81 -16.90 13.22
CA LEU A 13 22.73 -16.73 11.76
C LEU A 13 21.35 -17.07 11.18
N LEU A 14 20.38 -17.47 12.00
CA LEU A 14 19.02 -17.81 11.58
C LEU A 14 18.04 -16.63 11.62
N GLY A 15 18.54 -15.40 11.79
CA GLY A 15 17.76 -14.17 11.62
C GLY A 15 17.39 -13.97 10.14
N GLY A 16 16.45 -14.75 9.62
CA GLY A 16 15.91 -14.59 8.29
C GLY A 16 15.32 -13.18 8.15
N CYS A 17 15.74 -12.45 7.12
CA CYS A 17 15.15 -11.18 6.72
C CYS A 17 13.75 -11.41 6.11
N ALA A 18 12.81 -11.90 6.91
CA ALA A 18 11.41 -11.72 6.61
C ALA A 18 11.12 -10.24 6.87
N HIS A 19 10.81 -9.47 5.84
CA HIS A 19 10.43 -8.05 5.93
C HIS A 19 9.02 -7.94 6.54
N VAL A 20 8.92 -8.40 7.79
CA VAL A 20 7.78 -8.25 8.68
C VAL A 20 7.90 -6.86 9.31
N MET A 21 6.78 -6.16 9.45
CA MET A 21 6.75 -4.87 10.14
C MET A 21 7.44 -4.99 11.49
N SER A 22 8.27 -4.00 11.83
CA SER A 22 9.07 -4.06 13.04
C SER A 22 8.17 -4.06 14.27
N GLU A 23 8.56 -4.80 15.30
CA GLU A 23 7.82 -4.81 16.56
C GLU A 23 7.72 -3.40 17.17
N ALA A 24 8.75 -2.57 16.95
CA ALA A 24 8.79 -1.17 17.37
C ALA A 24 7.73 -0.33 16.65
N GLY A 25 7.65 -0.42 15.31
CA GLY A 25 6.64 0.27 14.51
C GLY A 25 5.23 -0.14 14.90
N LEU A 26 5.01 -1.45 15.10
CA LEU A 26 3.72 -2.01 15.49
C LEU A 26 3.25 -1.56 16.88
N LYS A 27 4.17 -1.24 17.79
CA LYS A 27 3.88 -0.67 19.12
C LYS A 27 3.55 0.83 19.05
N LEU A 28 4.15 1.55 18.11
CA LEU A 28 3.92 2.99 17.90
C LEU A 28 2.62 3.29 17.13
N ALA A 29 2.17 2.33 16.31
CA ALA A 29 0.94 2.46 15.55
C ALA A 29 -0.29 2.32 16.44
N ASP A 30 -1.17 3.34 16.40
CA ASP A 30 -2.48 3.26 17.02
C ASP A 30 -3.39 2.35 16.21
N ARG A 31 -3.57 1.11 16.70
CA ARG A 31 -4.44 0.10 16.07
C ARG A 31 -5.92 0.30 16.38
N SER A 32 -6.26 1.18 17.33
CA SER A 32 -7.65 1.47 17.68
C SER A 32 -8.28 2.54 16.77
N LEU A 33 -7.45 3.28 16.05
CA LEU A 33 -7.87 4.35 15.16
C LEU A 33 -8.49 3.78 13.88
N ALA A 34 -9.81 3.89 13.77
CA ALA A 34 -10.54 3.45 12.59
C ALA A 34 -10.29 4.39 11.40
N TYR A 35 -10.18 3.82 10.20
CA TYR A 35 -9.98 4.62 8.99
C TYR A 35 -11.12 5.63 8.73
N ALA A 36 -12.35 5.31 9.12
CA ALA A 36 -13.48 6.23 9.00
C ALA A 36 -13.24 7.56 9.73
N ASP A 37 -12.62 7.51 10.92
CA ASP A 37 -12.29 8.72 11.70
C ASP A 37 -11.15 9.50 11.04
N LEU A 38 -10.13 8.79 10.55
CA LEU A 38 -9.04 9.39 9.77
C LEU A 38 -9.57 10.11 8.53
N LYS A 39 -10.48 9.49 7.80
CA LYS A 39 -11.10 10.07 6.60
C LYS A 39 -11.91 11.31 6.92
N LYS A 40 -12.61 11.33 8.06
CA LYS A 40 -13.49 12.43 8.47
C LYS A 40 -12.71 13.66 8.89
N ASN A 41 -11.67 13.51 9.72
CA ASN A 41 -10.91 14.63 10.30
C ASN A 41 -9.40 14.36 10.34
N PRO A 42 -8.72 14.25 9.19
CA PRO A 42 -7.31 13.89 9.17
C PRO A 42 -6.40 14.96 9.81
N GLU A 43 -6.78 16.23 9.80
CA GLU A 43 -6.00 17.31 10.40
C GLU A 43 -5.94 17.21 11.93
N MET A 44 -7.04 16.81 12.57
CA MET A 44 -7.09 16.63 14.04
C MET A 44 -6.24 15.44 14.51
N LEU A 45 -5.94 14.52 13.60
CA LEU A 45 -5.16 13.32 13.88
C LEU A 45 -3.70 13.45 13.40
N ALA A 46 -3.29 14.62 12.90
CA ALA A 46 -1.94 14.85 12.42
C ALA A 46 -0.88 14.59 13.51
N GLY A 47 0.26 14.03 13.11
CA GLY A 47 1.34 13.59 14.00
C GLY A 47 1.14 12.22 14.65
N LYS A 48 -0.09 11.67 14.67
CA LYS A 48 -0.33 10.29 15.11
C LYS A 48 0.20 9.30 14.08
N THR A 49 0.65 8.14 14.56
CA THR A 49 1.09 7.02 13.73
C THR A 49 0.00 5.96 13.67
N VAL A 50 -0.31 5.46 12.48
CA VAL A 50 -1.38 4.48 12.24
C VAL A 50 -0.88 3.27 11.48
N LEU A 51 -1.51 2.12 11.70
CA LEU A 51 -1.36 0.92 10.89
C LEU A 51 -2.56 0.84 9.95
N ILE A 52 -2.32 0.98 8.65
CA ILE A 52 -3.36 0.99 7.62
C ILE A 52 -2.88 0.21 6.42
N GLY A 53 -3.78 -0.40 5.66
CA GLY A 53 -3.39 -1.03 4.42
C GLY A 53 -4.52 -1.05 3.42
N GLY A 54 -4.26 -1.76 2.34
CA GLY A 54 -5.17 -1.84 1.23
C GLY A 54 -4.45 -2.26 -0.02
N ILE A 55 -5.03 -1.87 -1.14
CA ILE A 55 -4.51 -2.16 -2.46
C ILE A 55 -4.03 -0.90 -3.15
N ILE A 56 -2.85 -0.97 -3.76
CA ILE A 56 -2.32 0.13 -4.56
C ILE A 56 -3.25 0.33 -5.77
N ALA A 57 -3.87 1.51 -5.84
CA ALA A 57 -4.69 1.94 -6.96
C ALA A 57 -3.89 2.79 -7.97
N GLY A 58 -2.82 3.44 -7.51
CA GLY A 58 -1.96 4.27 -8.35
C GLY A 58 -0.60 4.51 -7.71
N THR A 59 0.39 4.77 -8.55
CA THR A 59 1.77 5.08 -8.11
C THR A 59 2.28 6.26 -8.92
N GLN A 60 2.77 7.28 -8.22
CA GLN A 60 3.38 8.46 -8.83
C GLN A 60 4.79 8.62 -8.27
N SER A 61 5.77 8.79 -9.16
CA SER A 61 7.15 9.09 -8.80
C SER A 61 7.47 10.52 -9.23
N SER A 62 8.12 11.27 -8.34
CA SER A 62 8.63 12.62 -8.61
C SER A 62 10.02 12.72 -8.01
N GLY A 63 11.05 12.49 -8.84
CA GLY A 63 12.43 12.36 -8.37
C GLY A 63 12.55 11.17 -7.43
N ASP A 64 13.12 11.40 -6.24
CA ASP A 64 13.34 10.36 -5.23
C ASP A 64 12.12 10.07 -4.35
N VAL A 65 11.03 10.83 -4.55
CA VAL A 65 9.80 10.69 -3.77
C VAL A 65 8.76 9.88 -4.54
N ILE A 66 8.19 8.89 -3.87
CA ILE A 66 7.06 8.12 -4.40
C ILE A 66 5.83 8.33 -3.55
N MET A 67 4.71 8.54 -4.23
CA MET A 67 3.40 8.67 -3.66
C MET A 67 2.55 7.50 -4.14
N LEU A 68 2.10 6.70 -3.18
CA LEU A 68 1.15 5.62 -3.40
C LEU A 68 -0.26 6.15 -3.15
N GLU A 69 -1.14 5.95 -4.12
CA GLU A 69 -2.58 6.04 -3.92
C GLU A 69 -3.10 4.65 -3.57
N VAL A 70 -3.64 4.50 -2.37
CA VAL A 70 -4.07 3.22 -1.83
C VAL A 70 -5.56 3.26 -1.57
N ALA A 71 -6.29 2.32 -2.17
CA ALA A 71 -7.67 2.04 -1.79
C ALA A 71 -7.64 1.25 -0.49
N GLN A 72 -8.10 1.87 0.60
CA GLN A 72 -8.05 1.28 1.93
C GLN A 72 -8.94 0.04 1.98
N LEU A 73 -8.43 -1.01 2.64
CA LEU A 73 -9.14 -2.24 2.96
C LEU A 73 -8.98 -2.51 4.47
N GLU A 74 -9.93 -3.23 5.06
CA GLU A 74 -9.78 -3.70 6.43
C GLU A 74 -8.55 -4.63 6.53
N LEU A 75 -7.93 -4.66 7.70
CA LEU A 75 -6.79 -5.54 7.95
C LEU A 75 -7.26 -6.72 8.80
N PHE A 76 -6.88 -7.94 8.40
CA PHE A 76 -6.95 -9.08 9.29
C PHE A 76 -6.02 -8.89 10.51
N ASN A 77 -6.20 -9.72 11.54
CA ASN A 77 -5.36 -9.68 12.76
C ASN A 77 -3.85 -9.87 12.49
N ASN A 78 -3.49 -10.47 11.35
CA ASN A 78 -2.11 -10.65 10.90
C ASN A 78 -1.56 -9.44 10.10
N GLY A 79 -2.36 -8.38 9.94
CA GLY A 79 -2.01 -7.16 9.21
C GLY A 79 -2.10 -7.29 7.69
N VAL A 80 -2.63 -8.40 7.16
CA VAL A 80 -2.89 -8.56 5.71
C VAL A 80 -4.18 -7.82 5.36
N PRO A 81 -4.21 -7.03 4.27
CA PRO A 81 -5.45 -6.43 3.80
C PRO A 81 -6.47 -7.48 3.33
N ASP A 82 -7.72 -7.35 3.77
CA ASP A 82 -8.84 -8.19 3.35
C ASP A 82 -9.42 -7.70 2.03
N GLU A 83 -9.09 -8.38 0.94
CA GLU A 83 -9.59 -8.08 -0.42
C GLU A 83 -11.10 -8.29 -0.59
N SER A 84 -11.74 -9.02 0.33
CA SER A 84 -13.19 -9.18 0.33
C SER A 84 -13.92 -7.99 1.00
N SER A 85 -13.19 -7.17 1.76
CA SER A 85 -13.76 -5.99 2.42
C SER A 85 -14.06 -4.87 1.41
N PRO A 86 -15.17 -4.15 1.57
CA PRO A 86 -15.43 -2.95 0.77
C PRO A 86 -14.41 -1.87 1.12
N SER A 87 -14.01 -1.06 0.13
CA SER A 87 -13.06 0.01 0.42
C SER A 87 -13.70 1.12 1.25
N GLY A 88 -13.04 1.53 2.34
CA GLY A 88 -13.44 2.71 3.13
C GLY A 88 -13.17 4.04 2.42
N GLY A 89 -12.40 4.03 1.33
CA GLY A 89 -11.97 5.20 0.58
C GLY A 89 -10.50 5.12 0.18
N ARG A 90 -9.95 6.23 -0.33
CA ARG A 90 -8.55 6.31 -0.76
C ARG A 90 -7.73 7.23 0.12
N PHE A 91 -6.47 6.87 0.33
CA PHE A 91 -5.47 7.71 0.99
C PHE A 91 -4.19 7.77 0.17
N LEU A 92 -3.36 8.77 0.47
CA LEU A 92 -2.05 8.96 -0.13
C LEU A 92 -0.98 8.65 0.90
N ALA A 93 0.01 7.86 0.51
CA ALA A 93 1.17 7.54 1.33
C ALA A 93 2.45 7.94 0.59
N VAL A 94 3.25 8.82 1.21
CA VAL A 94 4.47 9.36 0.63
C VAL A 94 5.68 8.72 1.29
N SER A 95 6.56 8.14 0.50
CA SER A 95 7.85 7.62 0.95
C SER A 95 8.89 8.73 1.00
N SER A 96 9.64 8.79 2.10
CA SER A 96 10.86 9.61 2.22
C SER A 96 12.10 8.87 1.70
N GLU A 97 11.98 7.58 1.41
CA GLU A 97 13.06 6.75 0.87
C GLU A 97 12.75 6.36 -0.58
N LEU A 98 13.81 6.20 -1.37
CA LEU A 98 13.70 5.76 -2.75
C LEU A 98 13.25 4.28 -2.77
N ILE A 99 12.00 4.07 -3.15
CA ILE A 99 11.40 2.75 -3.37
C ILE A 99 11.24 2.51 -4.88
N ASP A 100 11.19 1.27 -5.36
CA ASP A 100 11.08 1.01 -6.81
C ASP A 100 9.59 1.05 -7.26
N PRO A 101 9.17 2.00 -8.10
CA PRO A 101 7.77 2.10 -8.54
C PRO A 101 7.32 0.91 -9.39
N VAL A 102 8.25 0.15 -9.99
CA VAL A 102 7.94 -1.09 -10.73
C VAL A 102 7.49 -2.19 -9.76
N ILE A 103 8.05 -2.20 -8.55
CA ILE A 103 7.69 -3.14 -7.48
C ILE A 103 6.37 -2.73 -6.83
N TYR A 104 6.22 -1.45 -6.48
CA TYR A 104 5.04 -0.87 -5.84
C TYR A 104 4.02 -0.39 -6.88
N ARG A 105 3.58 -1.31 -7.75
CA ARG A 105 2.63 -1.03 -8.83
C ARG A 105 1.17 -1.31 -8.43
N PRO A 106 0.18 -0.78 -9.18
CA PRO A 106 -1.24 -1.05 -8.94
C PRO A 106 -1.56 -2.54 -8.86
N GLY A 107 -2.59 -2.88 -8.08
CA GLY A 107 -3.03 -4.25 -7.86
C GLY A 107 -2.28 -4.99 -6.75
N LYS A 108 -1.26 -4.37 -6.13
CA LYS A 108 -0.50 -4.98 -5.03
C LYS A 108 -1.08 -4.59 -3.67
N LEU A 109 -1.15 -5.58 -2.78
CA LEU A 109 -1.53 -5.35 -1.39
C LEU A 109 -0.36 -4.79 -0.60
N VAL A 110 -0.65 -3.80 0.22
CA VAL A 110 0.31 -3.14 1.09
C VAL A 110 -0.27 -2.90 2.46
N THR A 111 0.60 -2.98 3.46
CA THR A 111 0.34 -2.50 4.82
C THR A 111 1.39 -1.48 5.17
N ILE A 112 0.95 -0.36 5.75
CA ILE A 112 1.72 0.84 5.97
C ILE A 112 1.60 1.21 7.44
N ILE A 113 2.75 1.40 8.07
CA ILE A 113 2.84 2.19 9.29
C ILE A 113 3.22 3.59 8.85
N GLY A 114 2.31 4.54 9.08
CA GLY A 114 2.46 5.90 8.57
C GLY A 114 2.07 6.95 9.59
N GLU A 115 2.75 8.08 9.54
CA GLU A 115 2.39 9.27 10.31
C GLU A 115 1.40 10.12 9.52
N ILE A 116 0.28 10.47 10.15
CA ILE A 116 -0.75 11.30 9.53
C ILE A 116 -0.22 12.72 9.39
N ARG A 117 -0.30 13.27 8.18
CA ARG A 117 0.12 14.64 7.84
C ARG A 117 -1.05 15.61 7.66
N GLY A 118 -2.29 15.12 7.73
CA GLY A 118 -3.50 15.85 7.40
C GLY A 118 -4.09 15.34 6.09
N LYS A 119 -4.52 16.26 5.21
CA LYS A 119 -5.09 15.90 3.90
C LYS A 119 -4.40 16.59 2.74
N LYS A 120 -4.55 16.00 1.56
CA LYS A 120 -4.19 16.61 0.28
C LYS A 120 -5.39 16.48 -0.67
N VAL A 121 -5.83 17.59 -1.22
CA VAL A 121 -6.88 17.60 -2.24
C VAL A 121 -6.25 17.32 -3.60
N GLN A 122 -6.70 16.27 -4.27
CA GLN A 122 -6.32 15.94 -5.64
C GLN A 122 -7.56 15.47 -6.41
N LYS A 123 -7.50 15.52 -7.74
CA LYS A 123 -8.56 14.97 -8.57
C LYS A 123 -8.57 13.45 -8.47
N LEU A 124 -9.69 12.89 -8.05
CA LEU A 124 -10.05 11.50 -8.32
C LEU A 124 -10.98 11.54 -9.53
N GLU A 125 -10.49 11.01 -10.66
CA GLU A 125 -11.13 11.17 -11.96
C GLU A 125 -11.31 12.66 -12.31
N SER A 126 -12.49 13.24 -12.14
CA SER A 126 -12.78 14.66 -12.40
C SER A 126 -13.23 15.44 -11.16
N VAL A 127 -13.33 14.78 -10.00
CA VAL A 127 -13.88 15.36 -8.76
C VAL A 127 -12.73 15.63 -7.78
N ASP A 128 -12.78 16.76 -7.09
CA ASP A 128 -11.84 17.06 -6.02
C ASP A 128 -12.08 16.12 -4.84
N TYR A 129 -11.07 15.32 -4.51
CA TYR A 129 -11.12 14.34 -3.45
C TYR A 129 -10.10 14.70 -2.36
N PRO A 130 -10.54 14.89 -1.10
CA PRO A 130 -9.65 15.16 0.02
C PRO A 130 -9.05 13.84 0.55
N TYR A 131 -7.89 13.46 0.03
CA TYR A 131 -7.18 12.28 0.50
C TYR A 131 -6.57 12.52 1.88
N PRO A 132 -6.77 11.64 2.87
CA PRO A 132 -5.85 11.55 4.01
C PRO A 132 -4.42 11.34 3.49
N LEU A 133 -3.48 12.10 4.03
CA LEU A 133 -2.08 12.09 3.63
C LEU A 133 -1.23 11.50 4.76
N LEU A 134 -0.44 10.50 4.43
CA LEU A 134 0.46 9.82 5.34
C LEU A 134 1.91 9.93 4.85
N SER A 135 2.82 10.07 5.80
CA SER A 135 4.25 9.86 5.61
C SER A 135 4.58 8.43 6.00
N ILE A 136 5.12 7.64 5.08
CA ILE A 136 5.46 6.25 5.32
C ILE A 136 6.62 6.19 6.32
N LYS A 137 6.48 5.37 7.36
CA LYS A 137 7.54 4.99 8.29
C LYS A 137 8.00 3.57 8.04
N GLU A 138 7.05 2.67 7.81
CA GLU A 138 7.31 1.31 7.36
C GLU A 138 6.26 0.88 6.33
N LEU A 139 6.69 0.06 5.37
CA LEU A 139 5.85 -0.39 4.26
C LEU A 139 6.12 -1.87 4.01
N ARG A 140 5.06 -2.68 4.12
CA ARG A 140 5.08 -4.09 3.74
C ARG A 140 4.34 -4.28 2.44
N LEU A 141 5.01 -4.89 1.47
CA LEU A 141 4.40 -5.36 0.23
C LEU A 141 4.13 -6.86 0.31
N PHE A 142 2.92 -7.28 -0.02
CA PHE A 142 2.57 -8.70 -0.08
C PHE A 142 2.78 -9.24 -1.50
N ARG A 143 3.44 -10.41 -1.61
CA ARG A 143 3.66 -11.06 -2.91
C ARG A 143 2.46 -11.94 -3.26
N THR A 144 2.17 -12.06 -4.55
CA THR A 144 1.09 -12.92 -5.09
C THR A 144 1.26 -14.40 -4.71
N SER A 145 2.48 -14.84 -4.37
CA SER A 145 2.77 -16.20 -3.88
C SER A 145 2.47 -16.40 -2.39
N GLU A 146 2.09 -15.36 -1.65
CA GLU A 146 1.63 -15.54 -0.27
C GLU A 146 0.25 -16.18 -0.28
N PRO A 147 -0.01 -17.22 0.53
CA PRO A 147 -1.18 -18.10 0.42
C PRO A 147 -2.55 -17.40 0.61
N PHE A 148 -2.55 -16.11 0.93
CA PHE A 148 -3.73 -15.28 1.14
C PHE A 148 -4.16 -14.45 -0.10
N ALA A 149 -3.37 -14.45 -1.19
CA ALA A 149 -3.57 -13.58 -2.37
C ALA A 149 -4.44 -14.17 -3.49
N THR A 150 -5.14 -15.30 -3.25
CA THR A 150 -6.00 -15.94 -4.24
C THR A 150 -7.45 -15.44 -4.14
N TYR A 151 -7.68 -14.16 -4.44
CA TYR A 151 -9.03 -13.64 -4.68
C TYR A 151 -9.23 -13.35 -6.18
N PRO A 152 -10.09 -14.11 -6.88
CA PRO A 152 -10.21 -14.04 -8.34
C PRO A 152 -10.84 -12.76 -8.90
N ASN A 153 -11.33 -11.84 -8.07
CA ASN A 153 -12.14 -10.68 -8.49
C ASN A 153 -11.56 -9.30 -8.09
N ASN A 154 -10.25 -9.18 -7.91
CA ASN A 154 -9.62 -7.90 -7.60
C ASN A 154 -9.63 -6.96 -8.83
N PRO A 155 -10.40 -5.84 -8.81
CA PRO A 155 -10.56 -4.97 -9.97
C PRO A 155 -9.29 -4.20 -10.35
N TYR A 156 -8.30 -4.12 -9.45
CA TYR A 156 -7.01 -3.47 -9.69
C TYR A 156 -5.94 -4.45 -10.23
N GLN A 157 -6.16 -5.76 -10.07
CA GLN A 157 -5.24 -6.80 -10.57
C GLN A 157 -5.36 -6.96 -12.10
N ASN A 158 -6.57 -6.87 -12.63
CA ASN A 158 -6.88 -7.06 -14.05
C ASN A 158 -6.34 -5.94 -14.96
N GLN A 159 -5.93 -4.80 -14.41
CA GLN A 159 -5.31 -3.71 -15.18
C GLN A 159 -3.84 -3.97 -15.56
N VAL A 160 -3.19 -4.96 -14.92
CA VAL A 160 -1.74 -5.16 -15.04
C VAL A 160 -1.38 -6.44 -15.82
N THR A 161 -2.30 -7.41 -15.92
CA THR A 161 -2.00 -8.72 -16.50
C THR A 161 -1.88 -8.69 -18.04
N ASP A 162 -2.39 -7.64 -18.69
CA ASP A 162 -2.49 -7.58 -20.15
C ASP A 162 -1.31 -6.84 -20.80
N GLY A 163 -0.07 -7.23 -20.43
CA GLY A 163 1.16 -7.11 -21.25
C GLY A 163 1.58 -5.76 -21.89
N LYS A 164 0.85 -4.66 -21.68
CA LYS A 164 1.12 -3.35 -22.27
C LYS A 164 1.25 -2.33 -21.15
N LEU A 165 2.42 -1.71 -21.07
CA LEU A 165 2.61 -0.38 -20.50
C LEU A 165 1.69 0.59 -21.24
N MET A 166 0.43 0.70 -20.80
CA MET A 166 -0.50 1.72 -21.29
C MET A 166 -0.14 3.04 -20.60
N LEU A 167 0.87 3.71 -21.15
CA LEU A 167 0.99 5.16 -21.01
C LEU A 167 -0.26 5.75 -21.67
N ARG A 168 -1.21 6.17 -20.83
CA ARG A 168 -2.56 6.70 -21.11
C ARG A 168 -3.66 5.62 -21.21
N PRO A 169 -4.74 5.73 -20.40
CA PRO A 169 -5.87 4.80 -20.48
C PRO A 169 -6.59 4.92 -21.84
N PRO A 170 -7.14 3.82 -22.37
CA PRO A 170 -7.99 3.86 -23.54
C PRO A 170 -9.22 4.71 -23.24
N GLY A 171 -9.55 5.63 -24.15
CA GLY A 171 -10.81 6.38 -24.08
C GLY A 171 -12.03 5.45 -24.15
N PRO A 172 -13.22 5.95 -23.81
CA PRO A 172 -14.44 5.13 -23.77
C PRO A 172 -14.63 4.40 -25.09
N ASP A 173 -14.90 3.09 -24.98
CA ASP A 173 -15.23 2.25 -26.11
C ASP A 173 -16.58 2.69 -26.67
N THR A 174 -16.55 3.46 -27.74
CA THR A 174 -17.73 4.02 -28.39
C THR A 174 -18.32 3.08 -29.43
N GLY A 175 -17.77 1.86 -29.60
CA GLY A 175 -18.29 0.86 -30.54
C GLY A 175 -18.24 1.31 -32.01
N GLU A 176 -17.67 2.46 -32.34
CA GLU A 176 -17.53 2.92 -33.71
C GLU A 176 -16.32 2.25 -34.37
N PRO A 177 -16.51 1.55 -35.52
CA PRO A 177 -15.38 1.01 -36.28
C PRO A 177 -14.51 2.16 -36.77
N ARG A 178 -13.26 2.20 -36.28
CA ARG A 178 -12.28 3.22 -36.67
C ARG A 178 -12.05 3.15 -38.18
N LYS A 179 -12.37 4.22 -38.90
CA LYS A 179 -12.08 4.34 -40.33
C LYS A 179 -10.56 4.31 -40.54
N PRO A 180 -10.06 3.51 -41.50
CA PRO A 180 -8.65 3.53 -41.86
C PRO A 180 -8.34 4.84 -42.60
N TYR A 181 -7.30 5.53 -42.13
CA TYR A 181 -6.47 6.38 -42.99
C TYR A 181 -5.33 5.52 -43.52
#